data_AF-U7LEB0-F1
#
_entry.id   AF-U7LEB0-F1
#
_cell.length_a   1.000
_cell.length_b   1.000
_cell.length_c   1.000
_cell.angle_alpha   90.00
_cell.angle_beta   90.00
_cell.angle_gamma   90.00
#
_symmetry.space_group_name_H-M   'P 1'
#
loop_
_entity.id
_entity.type
_entity.pdbx_description
1 polymer ?
#
loop_
_entity_poly.entity_id
_entity_poly.type
_entity_poly.pdbx_seq_one_letter_code
_entity_poly.pdbx_strand_id
1 'polypeptide(L)'
;MVPMETTQPRPTTTTQKKNTEMQAIGLDFERWQDAVEAAIATDRLAVTGEVRGGQLIQYGDPSGAQLNILAVEPYATFIGFDAVTQGFAHVEMFNDVLAIMDIIDPFGTPLAQVTANLAQGPLLAEEPRQEWQQVSLTAMGLDITTYESPAAFEAETGEYPALFESEGARVIASGSGAQAPTPAATFAARVMEAEWRTNELTGEKFAHLVMDGLFPFDLCLPADRGELPAKDTVISGTALLTAAIDMPSGGCGDGGCGSGGCGCGGH
;
A
#
# COMPACT_ATOMS: atom_id res chain seq x y z
N MET A 1 -35.19 7.35 -54.16
CA MET A 1 -33.90 6.76 -53.77
C MET A 1 -33.37 7.56 -52.59
N VAL A 2 -33.55 7.04 -51.39
CA VAL A 2 -33.02 7.61 -50.14
C VAL A 2 -31.79 6.77 -49.77
N PRO A 3 -30.62 7.36 -49.51
CA PRO A 3 -29.44 6.57 -49.19
C PRO A 3 -29.57 5.96 -47.78
N MET A 4 -29.24 4.68 -47.68
CA MET A 4 -29.17 3.92 -46.43
C MET A 4 -27.98 4.39 -45.61
N GLU A 5 -28.26 4.90 -44.41
CA GLU A 5 -27.25 5.28 -43.42
C GLU A 5 -26.67 4.01 -42.80
N THR A 6 -25.37 3.80 -43.03
CA THR A 6 -24.63 2.64 -42.54
C THR A 6 -24.42 2.80 -41.03
N THR A 7 -25.12 1.99 -40.23
CA THR A 7 -24.92 1.96 -38.78
C THR A 7 -23.51 1.46 -38.47
N GLN A 8 -22.63 2.35 -38.01
CA GLN A 8 -21.34 1.97 -37.46
C GLN A 8 -21.55 1.19 -36.14
N PRO A 9 -20.82 0.09 -35.89
CA PRO A 9 -20.88 -0.60 -34.61
C PRO A 9 -20.29 0.29 -33.51
N ARG A 10 -21.06 0.44 -32.44
CA ARG A 10 -20.70 1.16 -31.22
C ARG A 10 -19.42 0.54 -30.63
N PRO A 11 -18.39 1.32 -30.25
CA PRO A 11 -17.20 0.77 -29.64
C PRO A 11 -17.58 0.09 -28.32
N THR A 12 -17.21 -1.18 -28.19
CA THR A 12 -17.31 -1.97 -26.96
C THR A 12 -16.54 -1.26 -25.86
N THR A 13 -17.26 -0.84 -24.83
CA THR A 13 -16.70 -0.29 -23.59
C THR A 13 -15.79 -1.33 -22.95
N THR A 14 -14.49 -1.06 -22.90
CA THR A 14 -13.56 -1.76 -22.01
C THR A 14 -14.06 -1.52 -20.58
N THR A 15 -14.67 -2.52 -19.95
CA THR A 15 -15.04 -2.45 -18.53
C THR A 15 -13.75 -2.42 -17.71
N GLN A 16 -13.29 -1.22 -17.39
CA GLN A 16 -12.25 -0.98 -16.41
C GLN A 16 -12.79 -1.49 -15.06
N LYS A 17 -12.28 -2.63 -14.56
CA LYS A 17 -12.57 -3.09 -13.19
C LYS A 17 -12.18 -1.94 -12.24
N LYS A 18 -13.15 -1.43 -11.48
CA LYS A 18 -13.12 -0.04 -11.00
C LYS A 18 -12.21 0.23 -9.79
N ASN A 19 -11.62 -0.79 -9.16
CA ASN A 19 -10.68 -0.65 -8.04
C ASN A 19 -9.69 -1.82 -8.04
N THR A 20 -8.85 -1.89 -9.07
CA THR A 20 -7.87 -2.98 -9.27
C THR A 20 -6.92 -3.17 -8.10
N GLU A 21 -6.69 -2.12 -7.33
CA GLU A 21 -5.88 -2.13 -6.12
C GLU A 21 -6.52 -2.93 -4.98
N MET A 22 -7.86 -2.91 -4.84
CA MET A 22 -8.55 -3.74 -3.85
C MET A 22 -8.40 -5.23 -4.17
N GLN A 23 -8.45 -5.57 -5.47
CA GLN A 23 -8.28 -6.95 -5.94
C GLN A 23 -6.89 -7.51 -5.65
N ALA A 24 -5.87 -6.66 -5.57
CA ALA A 24 -4.51 -7.08 -5.25
C ALA A 24 -4.41 -7.74 -3.87
N ILE A 25 -5.29 -7.39 -2.92
CA ILE A 25 -5.36 -7.94 -1.56
C ILE A 25 -6.62 -8.77 -1.31
N GLY A 26 -7.26 -9.27 -2.39
CA GLY A 26 -8.45 -10.10 -2.31
C GLY A 26 -9.73 -9.37 -1.88
N LEU A 27 -9.75 -8.04 -1.89
CA LEU A 27 -10.99 -7.28 -1.69
C LEU A 27 -11.69 -7.11 -3.05
N ASP A 28 -12.39 -8.14 -3.54
CA ASP A 28 -13.08 -8.09 -4.84
C ASP A 28 -14.46 -7.40 -4.76
N PHE A 29 -14.46 -6.14 -4.33
CA PHE A 29 -15.65 -5.30 -4.30
C PHE A 29 -15.67 -4.32 -5.48
N GLU A 30 -16.83 -4.19 -6.12
CA GLU A 30 -17.02 -3.18 -7.18
C GLU A 30 -17.01 -1.75 -6.64
N ARG A 31 -17.40 -1.56 -5.37
CA ARG A 31 -17.54 -0.26 -4.73
C ARG A 31 -16.92 -0.27 -3.35
N TRP A 32 -16.26 0.84 -2.99
CA TRP A 32 -15.71 1.05 -1.65
C TRP A 32 -16.77 0.98 -0.56
N GLN A 33 -18.00 1.44 -0.84
CA GLN A 33 -19.10 1.38 0.13
C GLN A 33 -19.39 -0.07 0.55
N ASP A 34 -19.42 -0.99 -0.41
CA ASP A 34 -19.71 -2.41 -0.14
C ASP A 34 -18.59 -3.05 0.71
N ALA A 35 -17.33 -2.68 0.45
CA ALA A 35 -16.19 -3.12 1.25
C ALA A 35 -16.25 -2.59 2.70
N VAL A 36 -16.60 -1.32 2.87
CA VAL A 36 -16.76 -0.70 4.21
C VAL A 36 -17.93 -1.33 4.97
N GLU A 37 -19.08 -1.52 4.33
CA GLU A 37 -20.26 -2.16 4.94
C GLU A 37 -19.95 -3.59 5.38
N ALA A 38 -19.25 -4.36 4.53
CA ALA A 38 -18.80 -5.70 4.87
C ALA A 38 -17.85 -5.68 6.07
N ALA A 39 -16.87 -4.77 6.09
CA ALA A 39 -15.93 -4.64 7.20
C ALA A 39 -16.63 -4.28 8.53
N ILE A 40 -17.61 -3.35 8.50
CA ILE A 40 -18.44 -3.00 9.67
C ILE A 40 -19.15 -4.22 10.26
N ALA A 41 -19.57 -5.18 9.42
CA ALA A 41 -20.29 -6.37 9.86
C ALA A 41 -19.40 -7.42 10.58
N THR A 42 -18.07 -7.24 10.62
CA THR A 42 -17.13 -8.24 11.18
C THR A 42 -16.75 -8.02 12.65
N ASP A 43 -17.17 -6.92 13.27
CA ASP A 43 -16.71 -6.47 14.60
C ASP A 43 -15.17 -6.33 14.72
N ARG A 44 -14.43 -6.25 13.60
CA ARG A 44 -12.95 -6.10 13.56
C ARG A 44 -12.49 -4.67 13.27
N LEU A 45 -13.40 -3.70 13.36
CA LEU A 45 -13.03 -2.29 13.22
C LEU A 45 -12.39 -1.78 14.51
N ALA A 46 -11.24 -1.13 14.36
CA ALA A 46 -10.55 -0.46 15.44
C ALA A 46 -10.38 1.02 15.12
N VAL A 47 -10.59 1.89 16.12
CA VAL A 47 -10.17 3.29 16.03
C VAL A 47 -8.67 3.32 16.26
N THR A 48 -7.91 3.69 15.23
CA THR A 48 -6.45 3.76 15.29
C THR A 48 -5.95 5.16 15.63
N GLY A 49 -6.82 6.16 15.58
CA GLY A 49 -6.55 7.48 16.13
C GLY A 49 -7.69 8.47 15.97
N GLU A 50 -7.54 9.64 16.58
CA GLU A 50 -8.49 10.76 16.49
C GLU A 50 -7.84 11.91 15.72
N VAL A 51 -8.55 12.44 14.73
CA VAL A 51 -8.05 13.51 13.83
C VAL A 51 -9.13 14.57 13.71
N ARG A 52 -8.80 15.82 14.06
CA ARG A 52 -9.69 16.99 13.88
C ARG A 52 -11.12 16.79 14.41
N GLY A 53 -11.27 16.06 15.51
CA GLY A 53 -12.57 15.78 16.14
C GLY A 53 -13.38 14.65 15.47
N GLY A 54 -12.83 13.97 14.47
CA GLY A 54 -13.31 12.68 13.98
C GLY A 54 -12.30 11.56 14.22
N GLN A 55 -12.49 10.44 13.53
CA GLN A 55 -11.77 9.20 13.81
C GLN A 55 -11.09 8.66 12.55
N LEU A 56 -9.88 8.14 12.71
CA LEU A 56 -9.27 7.22 11.78
C LEU A 56 -9.60 5.79 12.25
N ILE A 57 -10.31 5.07 11.40
CA ILE A 57 -10.79 3.72 11.66
C ILE A 57 -10.07 2.78 10.70
N GLN A 58 -9.64 1.63 11.20
CA GLN A 58 -9.02 0.59 10.41
C GLN A 58 -9.76 -0.74 10.58
N TYR A 59 -10.00 -1.42 9.47
CA TYR A 59 -10.28 -2.85 9.43
C TYR A 59 -8.96 -3.58 9.14
N GLY A 60 -8.65 -4.60 9.95
CA GLY A 60 -7.54 -5.52 9.69
C GLY A 60 -8.05 -6.94 9.46
N ASP A 61 -7.69 -7.51 8.31
CA ASP A 61 -7.94 -8.92 7.99
C ASP A 61 -6.76 -9.80 8.41
N PRO A 62 -6.96 -11.04 8.89
CA PRO A 62 -5.87 -11.96 9.19
C PRO A 62 -4.95 -12.29 8.00
N SER A 63 -5.41 -12.06 6.76
CA SER A 63 -4.56 -12.15 5.57
C SER A 63 -3.53 -11.01 5.44
N GLY A 64 -3.63 -9.98 6.27
CA GLY A 64 -2.84 -8.74 6.19
C GLY A 64 -3.52 -7.64 5.37
N ALA A 65 -4.62 -7.92 4.68
CA ALA A 65 -5.39 -6.88 3.98
C ALA A 65 -5.96 -5.87 4.99
N GLN A 66 -5.82 -4.57 4.71
CA GLN A 66 -6.34 -3.51 5.57
C GLN A 66 -7.22 -2.54 4.77
N LEU A 67 -8.20 -1.96 5.47
CA LEU A 67 -9.03 -0.86 4.97
C LEU A 67 -8.97 0.29 5.97
N ASN A 68 -8.49 1.44 5.52
CA ASN A 68 -8.38 2.66 6.33
C ASN A 68 -9.52 3.61 5.95
N ILE A 69 -10.19 4.16 6.97
CA ILE A 69 -11.38 5.01 6.83
C ILE A 69 -11.16 6.27 7.67
N LEU A 70 -11.03 7.41 6.99
CA LEU A 70 -10.99 8.72 7.63
C LEU A 70 -12.41 9.27 7.74
N ALA A 71 -12.96 9.27 8.95
CA ALA A 71 -14.32 9.70 9.27
C ALA A 71 -14.41 11.22 9.58
N VAL A 72 -13.54 12.03 8.97
CA VAL A 72 -13.52 13.49 9.06
C VAL A 72 -13.06 14.08 7.73
N GLU A 73 -13.38 15.34 7.47
CA GLU A 73 -12.93 16.01 6.26
C GLU A 73 -11.39 16.17 6.22
N PRO A 74 -10.74 15.88 5.07
CA PRO A 74 -11.33 15.35 3.83
C PRO A 74 -11.59 13.84 3.92
N TYR A 75 -12.87 13.41 3.88
CA TYR A 75 -13.23 12.00 4.00
C TYR A 75 -12.48 11.16 2.98
N ALA A 76 -11.85 10.08 3.45
CA ALA A 76 -11.06 9.21 2.60
C ALA A 76 -11.24 7.75 3.01
N THR A 77 -11.23 6.87 2.02
CA THR A 77 -11.15 5.43 2.21
C THR A 77 -10.07 4.90 1.29
N PHE A 78 -9.14 4.15 1.84
CA PHE A 78 -8.00 3.62 1.09
C PHE A 78 -7.54 2.30 1.68
N ILE A 79 -6.96 1.45 0.84
CA ILE A 79 -6.41 0.16 1.28
C ILE A 79 -5.04 0.34 1.93
N GLY A 80 -4.69 -0.61 2.78
CA GLY A 80 -3.34 -0.82 3.28
C GLY A 80 -3.02 -2.31 3.31
N PHE A 81 -1.82 -2.64 3.74
CA PHE A 81 -1.41 -4.02 3.92
C PHE A 81 -0.43 -4.12 5.09
N ASP A 82 -0.62 -5.16 5.91
CA ASP A 82 0.30 -5.55 6.99
C ASP A 82 1.49 -6.29 6.39
N ALA A 83 2.47 -5.51 5.93
CA ALA A 83 3.67 -6.02 5.27
C ALA A 83 4.63 -6.68 6.27
N VAL A 84 5.33 -7.71 5.80
CA VAL A 84 6.39 -8.40 6.55
C VAL A 84 7.75 -7.77 6.31
N THR A 85 7.92 -7.07 5.19
CA THR A 85 9.18 -6.41 4.85
C THR A 85 9.26 -5.01 5.45
N GLN A 86 10.42 -4.70 6.04
CA GLN A 86 10.67 -3.46 6.74
C GLN A 86 11.87 -2.73 6.14
N GLY A 87 11.75 -1.41 6.05
CA GLY A 87 12.81 -0.49 5.64
C GLY A 87 12.85 0.74 6.55
N PHE A 88 13.74 1.68 6.22
CA PHE A 88 13.80 2.96 6.89
C PHE A 88 13.48 4.08 5.92
N ALA A 89 12.75 5.09 6.38
CA ALA A 89 12.45 6.27 5.60
C ALA A 89 12.36 7.53 6.46
N HIS A 90 12.60 8.68 5.84
CA HIS A 90 12.05 9.93 6.34
C HIS A 90 10.67 10.13 5.71
N VAL A 91 9.66 10.38 6.53
CA VAL A 91 8.26 10.45 6.11
C VAL A 91 7.75 11.87 6.25
N GLU A 92 7.18 12.42 5.19
CA GLU A 92 6.56 13.73 5.18
C GLU A 92 5.19 13.63 4.51
N MET A 93 4.15 14.16 5.15
CA MET A 93 2.81 14.12 4.57
C MET A 93 2.67 15.19 3.48
N PHE A 94 2.24 14.78 2.29
CA PHE A 94 1.89 15.71 1.21
C PHE A 94 0.44 16.19 1.33
N ASN A 95 -0.45 15.28 1.75
CA ASN A 95 -1.82 15.57 2.16
C ASN A 95 -2.24 14.58 3.26
N ASP A 96 -3.53 14.54 3.60
CA ASP A 96 -4.05 13.69 4.67
C ASP A 96 -3.79 12.18 4.52
N VAL A 97 -3.56 11.69 3.30
CA VAL A 97 -3.40 10.25 3.04
C VAL A 97 -2.07 9.94 2.37
N LEU A 98 -1.62 10.81 1.45
CA LEU A 98 -0.43 10.61 0.65
C LEU A 98 0.80 11.15 1.38
N ALA A 99 1.75 10.28 1.66
CA ALA A 99 3.07 10.64 2.15
C ALA A 99 4.08 10.66 1.00
N ILE A 100 5.10 11.53 1.12
CA ILE A 100 6.38 11.42 0.44
C ILE A 100 7.34 10.76 1.43
N MET A 101 8.07 9.76 0.97
CA MET A 101 9.02 9.02 1.78
C MET A 101 10.37 8.99 1.09
N ASP A 102 11.40 9.48 1.77
CA ASP A 102 12.78 9.30 1.37
C ASP A 102 13.27 7.99 1.97
N ILE A 103 13.29 6.93 1.16
CA ILE A 103 13.79 5.61 1.56
C ILE A 103 15.29 5.70 1.73
N ILE A 104 15.79 5.19 2.85
CA ILE A 104 17.20 5.25 3.23
C ILE A 104 17.72 3.87 3.61
N ASP A 105 19.02 3.68 3.41
CA ASP A 105 19.74 2.52 3.95
C ASP A 105 19.99 2.67 5.48
N PRO A 106 20.48 1.63 6.17
CA PRO A 106 20.81 1.69 7.59
C PRO A 106 21.89 2.72 7.98
N PHE A 107 22.63 3.27 7.01
CA PHE A 107 23.64 4.30 7.20
C PHE A 107 23.10 5.71 6.95
N GLY A 108 21.83 5.84 6.55
CA GLY A 108 21.18 7.11 6.21
C GLY A 108 21.42 7.56 4.77
N THR A 109 21.95 6.70 3.89
CA THR A 109 22.10 7.00 2.47
C THR A 109 20.73 6.94 1.79
N PRO A 110 20.28 7.98 1.09
CA PRO A 110 19.05 7.93 0.30
C PRO A 110 19.15 6.89 -0.83
N LEU A 111 18.16 6.01 -0.92
CA LEU A 111 18.01 5.00 -1.96
C LEU A 111 17.03 5.47 -3.04
N ALA A 112 15.85 5.93 -2.62
CA ALA A 112 14.78 6.36 -3.51
C ALA A 112 13.84 7.34 -2.80
N GLN A 113 13.12 8.15 -3.56
CA GLN A 113 11.98 8.91 -3.07
C GLN A 113 10.71 8.33 -3.65
N VAL A 114 9.74 8.01 -2.79
CA VAL A 114 8.48 7.38 -3.19
C VAL A 114 7.29 8.09 -2.56
N THR A 115 6.14 8.00 -3.22
CA THR A 115 4.84 8.40 -2.65
C THR A 115 3.98 7.19 -2.36
N ALA A 116 3.34 7.15 -1.20
CA ALA A 116 2.48 6.05 -0.80
C ALA A 116 1.29 6.55 0.03
N ASN A 117 0.18 5.82 -0.02
CA ASN A 117 -0.90 6.03 0.94
C ASN A 117 -0.44 5.47 2.30
N LEU A 118 -0.27 6.35 3.29
CA LEU A 118 0.21 5.99 4.61
C LEU A 118 -0.96 5.65 5.52
N ALA A 119 -0.95 4.47 6.16
CA ALA A 119 -2.01 4.03 7.07
C ALA A 119 -2.25 5.05 8.20
N GLN A 120 -1.19 5.55 8.81
CA GLN A 120 -1.22 6.59 9.85
C GLN A 120 -1.23 8.02 9.29
N GLY A 121 -1.29 8.20 7.96
CA GLY A 121 -1.18 9.49 7.28
C GLY A 121 -2.05 10.60 7.89
N PRO A 122 -3.35 10.35 8.15
CA PRO A 122 -4.23 11.38 8.68
C PRO A 122 -3.83 11.90 10.07
N LEU A 123 -3.13 11.09 10.86
CA LEU A 123 -2.61 11.47 12.18
C LEU A 123 -1.35 12.33 12.09
N LEU A 124 -0.65 12.27 10.96
CA LEU A 124 0.65 12.92 10.75
C LEU A 124 0.57 14.09 9.76
N ALA A 125 -0.61 14.37 9.21
CA ALA A 125 -0.81 15.35 8.14
C ALA A 125 -0.37 16.78 8.52
N GLU A 126 -0.43 17.12 9.81
CA GLU A 126 -0.03 18.43 10.35
C GLU A 126 1.29 18.36 11.11
N GLU A 127 1.89 17.18 11.22
CA GLU A 127 3.15 16.97 11.91
C GLU A 127 4.33 17.29 10.99
N PRO A 128 5.47 17.73 11.55
CA PRO A 128 6.68 17.91 10.76
C PRO A 128 7.15 16.57 10.18
N ARG A 129 8.12 16.65 9.26
CA ARG A 129 8.80 15.47 8.70
C ARG A 129 9.29 14.56 9.84
N GLN A 130 8.86 13.30 9.77
CA GLN A 130 9.23 12.24 10.70
C GLN A 130 10.53 11.61 10.19
N GLU A 131 11.62 11.82 10.91
CA GLU A 131 12.91 11.29 10.47
C GLU A 131 13.13 9.85 10.96
N TRP A 132 13.81 9.05 10.12
CA TRP A 132 14.33 7.74 10.52
C TRP A 132 13.27 6.78 11.07
N GLN A 133 12.10 6.78 10.41
CA GLN A 133 11.00 5.91 10.74
C GLN A 133 11.22 4.54 10.15
N GLN A 134 10.90 3.51 10.92
CA GLN A 134 10.78 2.18 10.39
C GLN A 134 9.44 2.08 9.65
N VAL A 135 9.48 1.70 8.39
CA VAL A 135 8.31 1.67 7.51
C VAL A 135 8.19 0.32 6.83
N SER A 136 6.96 -0.14 6.70
CA SER A 136 6.59 -1.24 5.82
C SER A 136 6.01 -0.67 4.53
N LEU A 137 6.44 -1.20 3.39
CA LEU A 137 5.98 -0.78 2.06
C LEU A 137 5.38 -1.97 1.32
N THR A 138 4.18 -1.77 0.79
CA THR A 138 3.52 -2.76 -0.06
C THR A 138 3.06 -2.14 -1.37
N ALA A 139 3.47 -2.76 -2.47
CA ALA A 139 3.00 -2.48 -3.82
C ALA A 139 1.75 -3.29 -4.13
N MET A 140 0.68 -2.62 -4.54
CA MET A 140 -0.54 -3.24 -5.08
C MET A 140 -0.37 -3.38 -6.58
N GLY A 141 0.03 -4.56 -7.05
CA GLY A 141 0.42 -4.76 -8.45
C GLY A 141 -0.76 -4.66 -9.41
N LEU A 142 -0.62 -3.84 -10.45
CA LEU A 142 -1.67 -3.54 -11.41
C LEU A 142 -1.37 -4.17 -12.77
N ASP A 143 -0.52 -3.54 -13.58
CA ASP A 143 -0.08 -4.07 -14.87
C ASP A 143 1.31 -4.69 -14.70
N ILE A 144 1.40 -6.03 -14.80
CA ILE A 144 2.56 -6.79 -14.34
C ILE A 144 2.99 -7.79 -15.41
N THR A 145 4.30 -7.84 -15.63
CA THR A 145 5.01 -8.81 -16.46
C THR A 145 5.96 -9.61 -15.59
N THR A 146 5.98 -10.93 -15.79
CA THR A 146 6.91 -11.84 -15.10
C THR A 146 7.98 -12.32 -16.06
N TYR A 147 9.22 -12.28 -15.61
CA TYR A 147 10.41 -12.72 -16.32
C TYR A 147 11.04 -13.90 -15.58
N GLU A 148 11.51 -14.90 -16.32
CA GLU A 148 12.05 -16.13 -15.73
C GLU A 148 13.30 -15.89 -14.87
N SER A 149 14.06 -14.83 -15.14
CA SER A 149 15.28 -14.49 -14.41
C SER A 149 15.70 -13.04 -14.63
N PRO A 150 16.62 -12.49 -13.81
CA PRO A 150 17.26 -11.20 -14.06
C PRO A 150 17.89 -11.10 -15.45
N ALA A 151 18.53 -12.17 -15.93
CA ALA A 151 19.15 -12.19 -17.26
C ALA A 151 18.12 -12.09 -18.39
N ALA A 152 16.93 -12.68 -18.21
CA ALA A 152 15.84 -12.56 -19.19
C ALA A 152 15.27 -11.13 -19.22
N PHE A 153 15.11 -10.50 -18.04
CA PHE A 153 14.70 -9.10 -17.94
C PHE A 153 15.72 -8.15 -18.60
N GLU A 154 17.00 -8.29 -18.28
CA GLU A 154 18.08 -7.48 -18.88
C GLU A 154 18.17 -7.67 -20.38
N ALA A 155 17.97 -8.88 -20.90
CA ALA A 155 18.01 -9.15 -22.33
C ALA A 155 16.87 -8.47 -23.10
N GLU A 156 15.71 -8.29 -22.47
CA GLU A 156 14.53 -7.66 -23.09
C GLU A 156 14.55 -6.13 -22.92
N THR A 157 14.90 -5.64 -21.73
CA THR A 157 14.77 -4.22 -21.38
C THR A 157 16.09 -3.44 -21.51
N GLY A 158 17.23 -4.13 -21.40
CA GLY A 158 18.55 -3.51 -21.28
C GLY A 158 18.86 -2.94 -19.90
N GLU A 159 18.00 -3.16 -18.90
CA GLU A 159 18.13 -2.62 -17.55
C GLU A 159 18.27 -3.71 -16.50
N TYR A 160 18.94 -3.39 -15.38
CA TYR A 160 19.03 -4.30 -14.23
C TYR A 160 17.71 -4.24 -13.41
N PRO A 161 17.19 -5.36 -12.89
CA PRO A 161 15.91 -5.41 -12.16
C PRO A 161 16.02 -4.87 -10.72
N ALA A 162 16.51 -3.63 -10.58
CA ALA A 162 16.51 -2.82 -9.37
C ALA A 162 15.96 -1.42 -9.68
N LEU A 163 14.82 -1.39 -10.38
CA LEU A 163 14.14 -0.17 -10.78
C LEU A 163 13.00 0.11 -9.82
N PHE A 164 12.91 1.35 -9.35
CA PHE A 164 11.75 1.83 -8.62
C PHE A 164 11.55 3.33 -8.88
N GLU A 165 10.52 3.66 -9.65
CA GLU A 165 10.20 5.04 -10.03
C GLU A 165 8.82 5.42 -9.50
N SER A 166 8.76 6.47 -8.69
CA SER A 166 7.50 7.00 -8.18
C SER A 166 7.02 8.18 -9.01
N GLU A 167 5.84 8.03 -9.61
CA GLU A 167 5.23 9.08 -10.43
C GLU A 167 4.85 10.30 -9.57
N GLY A 168 4.31 10.06 -8.37
CA GLY A 168 3.98 11.13 -7.44
C GLY A 168 5.21 11.92 -7.01
N ALA A 169 6.32 11.25 -6.69
CA ALA A 169 7.57 11.93 -6.34
C ALA A 169 8.07 12.81 -7.50
N ARG A 170 8.01 12.31 -8.74
CA ARG A 170 8.37 13.07 -9.95
C ARG A 170 7.50 14.30 -10.15
N VAL A 171 6.18 14.17 -9.96
CA VAL A 171 5.22 15.29 -10.04
C VAL A 171 5.54 16.35 -8.98
N ILE A 172 5.81 15.95 -7.74
CA ILE A 172 6.15 16.85 -6.63
C ILE A 172 7.46 17.59 -6.92
N ALA A 173 8.50 16.87 -7.35
CA ALA A 173 9.79 17.43 -7.73
C ALA A 173 9.68 18.44 -8.89
N SER A 174 8.70 18.27 -9.79
CA SER A 174 8.47 19.22 -10.89
C SER A 174 8.00 20.60 -10.41
N GLY A 175 7.38 20.68 -9.23
CA GLY A 175 6.86 21.92 -8.64
C GLY A 175 5.80 22.65 -9.47
N SER A 176 5.28 22.03 -10.54
CA SER A 176 4.43 22.72 -11.52
C SER A 176 2.97 22.91 -11.06
N GLY A 177 2.49 22.09 -10.12
CA GLY A 177 1.10 22.07 -9.66
C GLY A 177 0.07 21.67 -10.74
N ALA A 178 0.53 21.30 -11.94
CA ALA A 178 -0.34 20.99 -13.07
C ALA A 178 -0.99 19.60 -12.96
N GLN A 179 -0.42 18.71 -12.14
CA GLN A 179 -0.89 17.36 -11.89
C GLN A 179 -0.89 17.11 -10.39
N ALA A 180 -1.90 16.39 -9.89
CA ALA A 180 -1.92 15.93 -8.51
C ALA A 180 -1.03 14.69 -8.40
N PRO A 181 -0.11 14.62 -7.41
CA PRO A 181 0.69 13.43 -7.20
C PRO A 181 -0.18 12.26 -6.74
N THR A 182 0.25 11.06 -7.09
CA THR A 182 -0.43 9.79 -6.81
C THR A 182 0.53 8.83 -6.10
N PRO A 183 0.05 7.77 -5.44
CA PRO A 183 0.92 6.73 -4.91
C PRO A 183 1.40 5.74 -5.99
N ALA A 184 1.28 6.10 -7.27
CA ALA A 184 1.65 5.21 -8.36
C ALA A 184 3.17 5.09 -8.51
N ALA A 185 3.62 3.88 -8.78
CA ALA A 185 5.01 3.56 -9.05
C ALA A 185 5.15 2.56 -10.20
N THR A 186 6.27 2.65 -10.90
CA THR A 186 6.77 1.63 -11.82
C THR A 186 7.97 0.95 -11.15
N PHE A 187 8.03 -0.37 -11.20
CA PHE A 187 9.09 -1.11 -10.55
C PHE A 187 9.54 -2.31 -11.38
N ALA A 188 10.75 -2.78 -11.11
CA ALA A 188 11.25 -4.09 -11.47
C ALA A 188 12.07 -4.64 -10.31
N ALA A 189 11.70 -5.81 -9.81
CA ALA A 189 12.32 -6.43 -8.65
C ALA A 189 12.27 -7.96 -8.73
N ARG A 190 13.18 -8.61 -8.00
CA ARG A 190 13.28 -10.06 -7.92
C ARG A 190 12.38 -10.62 -6.82
N VAL A 191 11.72 -11.74 -7.08
CA VAL A 191 10.92 -12.48 -6.09
C VAL A 191 11.83 -13.27 -5.16
N MET A 192 11.73 -13.03 -3.86
CA MET A 192 12.44 -13.78 -2.83
C MET A 192 11.60 -14.91 -2.28
N GLU A 193 10.34 -14.61 -2.00
CA GLU A 193 9.33 -15.53 -1.49
C GLU A 193 7.98 -15.18 -2.09
N ALA A 194 7.13 -16.18 -2.28
CA ALA A 194 5.77 -16.01 -2.79
C ALA A 194 4.86 -17.01 -2.07
N GLU A 195 3.74 -16.52 -1.57
CA GLU A 195 2.75 -17.33 -0.91
C GLU A 195 1.33 -16.92 -1.32
N TRP A 196 0.41 -17.85 -1.12
CA TRP A 196 -1.00 -17.59 -1.29
C TRP A 196 -1.62 -17.20 0.04
N ARG A 197 -2.34 -16.09 0.05
CA ARG A 197 -3.20 -15.69 1.17
C ARG A 197 -4.65 -15.66 0.73
N THR A 198 -5.55 -15.75 1.69
CA THR A 198 -7.00 -15.70 1.47
C THR A 198 -7.58 -14.65 2.39
N ASN A 199 -8.22 -13.65 1.79
CA ASN A 199 -8.91 -12.60 2.53
C ASN A 199 -10.15 -13.21 3.20
N GLU A 200 -10.27 -13.11 4.53
CA GLU A 200 -11.39 -13.75 5.24
C GLU A 200 -12.72 -13.03 4.98
N LEU A 201 -12.69 -11.73 4.71
CA LEU A 201 -13.89 -10.93 4.45
C LEU A 201 -14.63 -11.37 3.19
N THR A 202 -13.89 -11.70 2.14
CA THR A 202 -14.43 -12.04 0.81
C THR A 202 -14.29 -13.52 0.48
N GLY A 203 -13.36 -14.24 1.14
CA GLY A 203 -12.93 -15.58 0.76
C GLY A 203 -12.01 -15.61 -0.47
N GLU A 204 -11.68 -14.46 -1.04
CA GLU A 204 -10.88 -14.37 -2.25
C GLU A 204 -9.40 -14.56 -1.97
N LYS A 205 -8.74 -15.19 -2.94
CA LYS A 205 -7.32 -15.52 -2.86
C LYS A 205 -6.49 -14.41 -3.50
N PHE A 206 -5.31 -14.14 -2.97
CA PHE A 206 -4.34 -13.24 -3.57
C PHE A 206 -2.92 -13.72 -3.27
N ALA A 207 -1.98 -13.36 -4.13
CA ALA A 207 -0.57 -13.69 -3.94
C ALA A 207 0.10 -12.57 -3.14
N HIS A 208 0.85 -12.96 -2.12
CA HIS A 208 1.72 -12.09 -1.34
C HIS A 208 3.17 -12.49 -1.64
N LEU A 209 3.98 -11.51 -2.04
CA LEU A 209 5.36 -11.74 -2.45
C LEU A 209 6.30 -10.80 -1.70
N VAL A 210 7.44 -11.34 -1.29
CA VAL A 210 8.55 -10.55 -0.75
C VAL A 210 9.50 -10.25 -1.90
N MET A 211 9.74 -8.97 -2.16
CA MET A 211 10.52 -8.49 -3.30
C MET A 211 11.88 -7.94 -2.86
N ASP A 212 12.90 -8.25 -3.65
CA ASP A 212 14.25 -7.71 -3.56
C ASP A 212 14.51 -6.85 -4.81
N GLY A 213 14.38 -5.53 -4.63
CA GLY A 213 14.57 -4.52 -5.69
C GLY A 213 15.57 -3.44 -5.25
N LEU A 214 15.34 -2.19 -5.67
CA LEU A 214 16.15 -1.04 -5.23
C LEU A 214 16.18 -0.89 -3.69
N PHE A 215 15.07 -1.23 -3.06
CA PHE A 215 14.90 -1.46 -1.64
C PHE A 215 13.95 -2.66 -1.47
N PRO A 216 13.92 -3.32 -0.31
CA PRO A 216 13.01 -4.45 -0.10
C PRO A 216 11.58 -3.94 0.15
N PHE A 217 10.58 -4.59 -0.45
CA PHE A 217 9.16 -4.27 -0.29
C PHE A 217 8.29 -5.51 -0.54
N ASP A 218 7.03 -5.45 -0.10
CA ASP A 218 6.06 -6.52 -0.39
C ASP A 218 5.24 -6.19 -1.65
N LEU A 219 4.83 -7.21 -2.39
CA LEU A 219 3.99 -7.08 -3.57
C LEU A 219 2.76 -7.98 -3.41
N CYS A 220 1.59 -7.39 -3.57
CA CYS A 220 0.32 -8.10 -3.59
C CYS A 220 -0.25 -8.15 -5.00
N LEU A 221 -0.69 -9.33 -5.44
CA LEU A 221 -1.23 -9.57 -6.78
C LEU A 221 -2.56 -10.34 -6.70
N PRO A 222 -3.53 -10.04 -7.59
CA PRO A 222 -4.76 -10.82 -7.67
C PRO A 222 -4.48 -12.28 -8.11
N ALA A 223 -5.26 -13.23 -7.62
CA ALA A 223 -5.07 -14.65 -7.92
C ALA A 223 -5.44 -15.06 -9.35
N ASP A 224 -6.07 -14.20 -10.14
CA ASP A 224 -6.44 -14.48 -11.53
C ASP A 224 -5.24 -14.55 -12.49
N ARG A 225 -4.04 -14.22 -12.00
CA ARG A 225 -2.76 -14.26 -12.72
C ARG A 225 -2.15 -15.66 -12.89
N GLY A 226 -2.72 -16.69 -12.27
CA GLY A 226 -2.29 -18.08 -12.44
C GLY A 226 -1.48 -18.62 -11.25
N GLU A 227 -0.30 -19.19 -11.52
CA GLU A 227 0.55 -19.79 -10.49
C GLU A 227 1.40 -18.74 -9.75
N LEU A 228 1.87 -19.08 -8.55
CA LEU A 228 2.80 -18.20 -7.81
C LEU A 228 4.11 -18.08 -8.59
N PRO A 229 4.64 -16.87 -8.75
CA PRO A 229 5.99 -16.66 -9.28
C PRO A 229 7.02 -17.45 -8.48
N ALA A 230 7.90 -18.16 -9.18
CA ALA A 230 8.98 -18.89 -8.54
C ALA A 230 10.00 -17.92 -7.93
N LYS A 231 10.72 -18.38 -6.91
CA LYS A 231 11.87 -17.65 -6.38
C LYS A 231 12.87 -17.32 -7.50
N ASP A 232 13.51 -16.17 -7.40
CA ASP A 232 14.47 -15.60 -8.36
C ASP A 232 13.87 -15.17 -9.72
N THR A 233 12.56 -15.32 -9.93
CA THR A 233 11.88 -14.65 -11.05
C THR A 233 11.88 -13.14 -10.84
N VAL A 234 11.78 -12.38 -11.93
CA VAL A 234 11.65 -10.92 -11.87
C VAL A 234 10.23 -10.52 -12.21
N ILE A 235 9.68 -9.63 -11.40
CA ILE A 235 8.39 -9.01 -11.64
C ILE A 235 8.62 -7.54 -11.95
N SER A 236 8.07 -7.09 -13.07
CA SER A 236 8.12 -5.70 -13.50
C SER A 236 6.73 -5.20 -13.83
N GLY A 237 6.46 -3.92 -13.56
CA GLY A 237 5.17 -3.35 -13.89
C GLY A 237 4.82 -2.10 -13.11
N THR A 238 3.52 -1.84 -13.00
CA THR A 238 2.97 -0.70 -12.26
C THR A 238 2.27 -1.16 -10.99
N ALA A 239 2.31 -0.32 -9.96
CA ALA A 239 1.61 -0.55 -8.70
C ALA A 239 1.12 0.75 -8.07
N LEU A 240 0.16 0.63 -7.14
CA LEU A 240 -0.11 1.67 -6.15
C LEU A 240 0.56 1.29 -4.83
N LEU A 241 1.31 2.23 -4.25
CA LEU A 241 1.98 2.02 -2.98
C LEU A 241 1.10 2.33 -1.79
N THR A 242 1.17 1.44 -0.81
CA THR A 242 0.68 1.65 0.53
C THR A 242 1.85 1.48 1.49
N ALA A 243 1.80 2.20 2.61
CA ALA A 243 2.82 2.09 3.63
C ALA A 243 2.22 2.21 5.02
N ALA A 244 2.95 1.74 6.01
CA ALA A 244 2.68 2.01 7.41
C ALA A 244 4.00 2.33 8.12
N ILE A 245 3.95 3.23 9.10
CA ILE A 245 5.02 3.35 10.09
C ILE A 245 4.83 2.23 11.10
N ASP A 246 5.86 1.43 11.30
CA ASP A 246 5.87 0.41 12.33
C ASP A 246 5.94 1.10 13.68
N MET A 247 4.92 0.94 14.52
CA MET A 247 5.01 1.43 15.88
C MET A 247 6.10 0.64 16.61
N PRO A 248 7.02 1.29 17.34
CA PRO A 248 7.98 0.56 18.16
C PRO A 248 7.19 -0.36 19.10
N SER A 249 7.54 -1.64 19.11
CA SER A 249 6.91 -2.67 19.95
C SER A 249 7.29 -2.51 21.43
N GLY A 250 7.06 -1.32 21.99
CA GLY A 250 7.44 -0.92 23.35
C GLY A 250 6.48 0.08 23.97
N GLY A 251 5.49 -0.42 24.72
CA GLY A 251 4.70 0.30 25.73
C GLY A 251 3.41 0.93 25.19
N CYS A 252 2.20 0.55 25.57
CA CYS A 252 1.74 0.07 26.88
C CYS A 252 0.77 -1.10 26.71
N GLY A 253 1.13 -2.25 27.26
CA GLY A 253 0.18 -3.34 27.45
C GLY A 253 -0.85 -2.94 28.49
N ASP A 254 -2.11 -2.91 28.07
CA ASP A 254 -3.25 -2.96 28.96
C ASP A 254 -3.24 -4.35 29.65
N GLY A 255 -2.88 -4.35 30.93
CA GLY A 255 -2.65 -5.56 31.72
C GLY A 255 -2.54 -5.20 33.19
N GLY A 256 -3.64 -5.37 33.92
CA GLY A 256 -3.84 -4.87 35.27
C GLY A 256 -2.72 -5.19 36.27
N CYS A 257 -2.33 -4.16 37.02
CA CYS A 257 -1.72 -4.32 38.33
C CYS A 257 -2.75 -3.91 39.38
N GLY A 258 -3.39 -4.93 39.95
CA GLY A 258 -4.18 -4.79 41.16
C GLY A 258 -3.33 -4.27 42.34
N SER A 259 -4.01 -3.54 43.22
CA SER A 259 -3.78 -3.46 44.67
C SER A 259 -2.41 -3.93 45.20
N GLY A 260 -1.61 -2.97 45.65
CA GLY A 260 -0.44 -3.24 46.49
C GLY A 260 0.01 -1.97 47.21
N GLY A 261 -0.53 -1.72 48.40
CA GLY A 261 -0.06 -0.66 49.27
C GLY A 261 1.36 -0.92 49.79
N CYS A 262 2.19 0.13 49.79
CA CYS A 262 3.37 0.41 50.62
C CYS A 262 3.72 1.87 50.27
N GLY A 263 3.73 2.89 51.12
CA GLY A 263 3.92 2.99 52.56
C GLY A 263 5.02 4.03 52.79
N CYS A 264 4.69 5.17 53.43
CA CYS A 264 5.56 6.17 54.10
C CYS A 264 6.73 6.78 53.29
N GLY A 265 7.00 8.09 53.25
CA GLY A 265 6.96 9.10 54.31
C GLY A 265 8.39 9.62 54.56
N GLY A 266 8.58 10.95 54.51
CA GLY A 266 9.66 11.68 55.20
C GLY A 266 10.98 11.89 54.44
N HIS A 267 11.15 13.04 53.79
CA HIS A 267 11.89 14.22 54.29
C HIS A 267 11.92 15.31 53.22
#